data_AF-A0A0B5DSZ3-F1
#
_entry.id   AF-A0A0B5DSZ3-F1
#
_cell.length_a   1.000
_cell.length_b   1.000
_cell.length_c   1.000
_cell.angle_alpha   90.00
_cell.angle_beta   90.00
_cell.angle_gamma   90.00
#
_symmetry.space_group_name_H-M   'P 1'
#
loop_
_entity.id
_entity.type
_entity.pdbx_description
1 polymer ?
#
loop_
_entity_poly.entity_id
_entity_poly.type
_entity_poly.pdbx_seq_one_letter_code
_entity_poly.pdbx_strand_id
1 'polypeptide(L)'
;MPSYNVNSEETASTSQALLNDFAQLQDKLAEVKGKISNLLANGYSTPAAQQKFSPFFDEFAKGFDQVNQGLQGIGQYVKAVGDAFSQTDDQLGANLG
;
A
#
# COMPACT_ATOMS: atom_id res chain seq x y z
N MET A 1 34.41 10.93 4.17
CA MET A 1 33.34 10.13 3.52
C MET A 1 32.03 10.55 4.17
N PRO A 2 30.93 10.74 3.41
CA PRO A 2 29.64 11.00 4.03
C PRO A 2 29.30 9.78 4.89
N SER A 3 29.12 9.99 6.20
CA SER A 3 28.60 8.96 7.09
C SER A 3 27.12 8.80 6.78
N TYR A 4 26.78 7.88 5.88
CA TYR A 4 25.42 7.42 5.71
C TYR A 4 25.04 6.64 6.97
N ASN A 5 24.60 7.34 8.01
CA ASN A 5 23.86 6.73 9.12
C ASN A 5 22.47 6.38 8.59
N VAL A 6 22.40 5.37 7.72
CA VAL A 6 21.12 4.75 7.42
C VAL A 6 20.77 3.97 8.68
N ASN A 7 19.79 4.48 9.41
CA ASN A 7 19.21 3.76 10.53
C ASN A 7 18.41 2.60 9.94
N SER A 8 19.11 1.50 9.63
CA SER A 8 18.57 0.30 9.00
C SER A 8 17.37 -0.25 9.78
N GLU A 9 17.42 -0.17 11.11
CA GLU A 9 16.32 -0.54 12.00
C GLU A 9 15.10 0.37 11.85
N GLU A 10 15.30 1.69 11.84
CA GLU A 10 14.19 2.64 11.64
C GLU A 10 13.60 2.53 10.24
N THR A 11 14.44 2.27 9.23
CA THR A 11 14.00 1.99 7.87
C THR A 11 13.12 0.74 7.86
N ALA A 12 13.61 -0.40 8.36
CA ALA A 12 12.87 -1.66 8.41
C ALA A 12 11.57 -1.56 9.23
N SER A 13 11.61 -0.89 10.38
CA SER A 13 10.44 -0.66 11.24
C SER A 13 9.38 0.19 10.54
N THR A 14 9.79 1.30 9.93
CA THR A 14 8.89 2.19 9.15
C THR A 14 8.32 1.45 7.94
N SER A 15 9.13 0.60 7.30
CA SER A 15 8.70 -0.27 6.20
C SER A 15 7.52 -1.16 6.60
N GLN A 16 7.68 -1.84 7.72
CA GLN A 16 6.70 -2.78 8.22
C GLN A 16 5.43 -2.06 8.68
N ALA A 17 5.58 -0.89 9.32
CA ALA A 17 4.45 -0.04 9.69
C ALA A 17 3.66 0.40 8.44
N LEU A 18 4.35 0.88 7.40
CA LEU A 18 3.71 1.27 6.15
C LEU A 18 2.96 0.10 5.50
N LEU A 19 3.56 -1.09 5.43
CA LEU A 19 2.88 -2.29 4.91
C LEU A 19 1.62 -2.64 5.71
N ASN A 20 1.66 -2.51 7.03
CA ASN A 20 0.50 -2.76 7.89
C ASN A 20 -0.61 -1.72 7.65
N ASP A 21 -0.26 -0.44 7.58
CA ASP A 21 -1.21 0.64 7.29
C ASP A 21 -1.85 0.47 5.91
N PHE A 22 -1.08 -0.01 4.93
CA PHE A 22 -1.57 -0.34 3.59
C PHE A 22 -2.56 -1.50 3.58
N ALA A 23 -2.31 -2.56 4.36
CA ALA A 23 -3.28 -3.64 4.53
C ALA A 23 -4.59 -3.13 5.15
N GLN A 24 -4.50 -2.30 6.19
CA GLN A 24 -5.68 -1.70 6.81
C GLN A 24 -6.45 -0.79 5.85
N LEU A 25 -5.75 -0.03 5.02
CA LEU A 25 -6.38 0.82 4.00
C LEU A 25 -7.12 -0.03 2.95
N GLN A 26 -6.52 -1.14 2.49
CA GLN A 26 -7.18 -2.10 1.60
C GLN A 26 -8.48 -2.61 2.19
N ASP A 27 -8.43 -3.08 3.45
CA ASP A 27 -9.60 -3.63 4.15
C ASP A 27 -10.70 -2.57 4.26
N LYS A 28 -10.33 -1.33 4.61
CA LYS A 28 -11.30 -0.23 4.73
C LYS A 28 -11.95 0.12 3.41
N LEU A 29 -11.18 0.15 2.34
CA LEU A 29 -11.70 0.44 1.00
C LEU A 29 -12.60 -0.70 0.49
N ALA A 30 -12.26 -1.97 0.79
CA ALA A 30 -13.14 -3.11 0.51
C ALA A 30 -14.45 -3.02 1.30
N GLU A 31 -14.41 -2.61 2.56
CA GLU A 31 -15.60 -2.35 3.39
C GLU A 31 -16.49 -1.27 2.77
N VAL A 32 -15.90 -0.15 2.33
CA VAL A 32 -16.62 0.94 1.64
C VAL A 32 -17.27 0.45 0.35
N LYS A 33 -16.53 -0.30 -0.48
CA LYS A 33 -17.06 -0.91 -1.72
C LYS A 33 -18.27 -1.81 -1.43
N GLY A 34 -18.19 -2.63 -0.38
CA GLY A 34 -19.28 -3.50 0.05
C GLY A 34 -20.51 -2.72 0.49
N LYS A 35 -20.33 -1.65 1.28
CA LYS A 35 -21.43 -0.77 1.70
C LYS A 35 -22.12 -0.09 0.52
N ILE A 36 -21.36 0.43 -0.43
CA ILE A 36 -21.91 1.06 -1.64
C ILE A 36 -22.70 0.02 -2.46
N SER A 37 -22.13 -1.17 -2.65
CA SER A 37 -22.80 -2.26 -3.38
C SER A 37 -24.12 -2.66 -2.71
N ASN A 38 -24.13 -2.78 -1.37
CA ASN A 38 -25.33 -3.06 -0.61
C ASN A 38 -26.37 -1.93 -0.67
N LEU A 39 -25.93 -0.68 -0.68
CA LEU A 39 -26.80 0.49 -0.80
C LEU A 39 -27.49 0.53 -2.18
N LEU A 40 -26.75 0.24 -3.25
CA LEU A 40 -27.28 0.14 -4.60
C LEU A 40 -28.26 -1.03 -4.75
N ALA A 41 -27.97 -2.17 -4.11
CA ALA A 41 -28.83 -3.35 -4.15
C ALA A 41 -30.14 -3.15 -3.35
N ASN A 42 -30.07 -2.57 -2.15
CA ASN A 42 -31.18 -2.61 -1.18
C ASN A 42 -31.85 -1.27 -0.90
N GLY A 43 -31.18 -0.13 -1.14
CA GLY A 43 -31.65 1.19 -0.68
C GLY A 43 -31.84 2.25 -1.76
N TYR A 44 -31.20 2.10 -2.92
CA TYR A 44 -31.16 3.10 -4.00
C TYR A 44 -31.46 2.50 -5.39
N SER A 45 -32.37 1.51 -5.44
CA SER A 45 -32.73 0.74 -6.64
C SER A 45 -33.59 1.52 -7.66
N THR A 46 -33.36 2.81 -7.84
CA THR A 46 -33.94 3.55 -8.98
C THR A 46 -32.95 3.58 -10.15
N PRO A 47 -33.41 3.34 -11.39
CA PRO A 47 -32.54 3.31 -12.56
C PRO A 47 -31.69 4.57 -12.75
N ALA A 48 -32.25 5.74 -12.38
CA ALA A 48 -31.58 7.02 -12.46
C ALA A 48 -30.44 7.17 -11.44
N ALA A 49 -30.65 6.70 -10.20
CA ALA A 49 -29.60 6.72 -9.19
C ALA A 49 -28.46 5.77 -9.56
N GLN A 50 -28.77 4.58 -10.07
CA GLN A 50 -27.78 3.59 -10.48
C GLN A 50 -26.91 4.11 -11.64
N GLN A 51 -27.52 4.74 -12.66
CA GLN A 51 -26.77 5.40 -13.76
C GLN A 51 -25.86 6.53 -13.28
N LYS A 52 -26.31 7.32 -12.29
CA LYS A 52 -25.53 8.42 -11.73
C LYS A 52 -24.39 7.93 -10.83
N PHE A 53 -24.60 6.83 -10.11
CA PHE A 53 -23.64 6.30 -9.13
C PHE A 53 -22.56 5.40 -9.75
N SER A 54 -22.87 4.69 -10.83
CA SER A 54 -21.92 3.81 -11.52
C SER A 54 -20.58 4.47 -11.86
N PRO A 55 -20.53 5.67 -12.48
CA PRO A 55 -19.25 6.31 -12.81
C PRO A 55 -18.41 6.68 -11.58
N PHE A 56 -19.04 7.09 -10.47
CA PHE A 56 -18.32 7.36 -9.22
C PHE A 56 -17.73 6.08 -8.62
N PHE A 57 -18.45 4.96 -8.71
CA PHE A 57 -17.95 3.67 -8.27
C PHE A 57 -16.81 3.15 -9.13
N ASP A 58 -16.90 3.31 -10.45
CA ASP A 58 -15.85 2.92 -11.39
C ASP A 58 -14.58 3.76 -11.18
N GLU A 59 -14.72 5.06 -10.94
CA GLU A 59 -13.61 5.95 -10.61
C GLU A 59 -12.97 5.59 -9.26
N PHE A 60 -13.79 5.29 -8.25
CA PHE A 60 -13.32 4.78 -6.96
C PHE A 60 -12.54 3.46 -7.13
N ALA A 61 -13.06 2.51 -7.91
CA ALA A 61 -12.39 1.23 -8.15
C ALA A 61 -11.05 1.41 -8.89
N LYS A 62 -10.98 2.33 -9.87
CA LYS A 62 -9.71 2.68 -10.52
C LYS A 62 -8.71 3.31 -9.55
N GLY A 63 -9.15 4.25 -8.72
CA GLY A 63 -8.31 4.88 -7.70
C GLY A 63 -7.79 3.86 -6.69
N PHE A 64 -8.63 2.91 -6.29
CA PHE A 64 -8.25 1.79 -5.43
C PHE A 64 -7.13 0.95 -6.04
N ASP A 65 -7.26 0.54 -7.31
CA ASP A 65 -6.24 -0.25 -8.00
C ASP A 65 -4.92 0.52 -8.14
N GLN A 66 -4.98 1.82 -8.45
CA GLN A 66 -3.80 2.68 -8.54
C GLN A 66 -3.09 2.83 -7.20
N VAL A 67 -3.85 3.04 -6.12
CA VAL A 67 -3.29 3.08 -4.77
C VAL A 67 -2.58 1.77 -4.51
N ASN A 68 -3.26 0.62 -4.67
CA ASN A 68 -2.67 -0.70 -4.46
C ASN A 68 -1.36 -0.93 -5.23
N GLN A 69 -1.31 -0.54 -6.49
CA GLN A 69 -0.08 -0.63 -7.30
C GLN A 69 1.04 0.25 -6.72
N GLY A 70 0.72 1.48 -6.32
CA GLY A 70 1.66 2.36 -5.64
C GLY A 70 2.18 1.76 -4.33
N LEU A 71 1.30 1.17 -3.53
CA LEU A 71 1.65 0.53 -2.26
C LEU A 71 2.58 -0.68 -2.46
N GLN A 72 2.31 -1.49 -3.49
CA GLN A 72 3.19 -2.61 -3.85
C GLN A 72 4.57 -2.12 -4.31
N GLY A 73 4.62 -1.07 -5.14
CA GLY A 73 5.89 -0.48 -5.59
C GLY A 73 6.73 0.07 -4.43
N ILE A 74 6.10 0.76 -3.48
CA ILE A 74 6.76 1.25 -2.26
C ILE A 74 7.25 0.07 -1.42
N GLY A 75 6.42 -0.94 -1.18
CA GLY A 75 6.80 -2.13 -0.41
C GLY A 75 7.98 -2.88 -1.02
N GLN A 76 8.01 -3.03 -2.35
CA GLN A 76 9.13 -3.64 -3.07
C GLN A 76 10.40 -2.81 -2.98
N TYR A 77 10.32 -1.49 -3.19
CA TYR A 77 11.46 -0.59 -3.06
C TYR A 77 12.07 -0.68 -1.66
N VAL A 78 11.22 -0.58 -0.66
CA VAL A 78 11.64 -0.56 0.73
C VAL A 78 12.25 -1.91 1.15
N LYS A 79 11.67 -3.03 0.70
CA LYS A 79 12.28 -4.35 0.87
C LYS A 79 13.65 -4.46 0.18
N ALA A 80 13.75 -4.00 -1.07
CA ALA A 80 15.00 -4.05 -1.82
C ALA A 80 16.10 -3.20 -1.17
N VAL A 81 15.74 -2.06 -0.58
CA VAL A 81 16.66 -1.22 0.20
C VAL A 81 17.17 -1.98 1.42
N GLY A 82 16.28 -2.58 2.21
CA GLY A 82 16.67 -3.40 3.38
C GLY A 82 17.58 -4.56 3.00
N ASP A 83 17.23 -5.32 1.95
CA ASP A 83 18.01 -6.47 1.46
C ASP A 83 19.41 -6.02 0.96
N ALA A 84 19.51 -4.88 0.27
CA ALA A 84 20.78 -4.34 -0.22
C ALA A 84 21.69 -3.82 0.91
N PHE A 85 21.12 -3.18 1.94
CA PHE A 85 21.87 -2.76 3.11
C PHE A 85 22.38 -3.96 3.92
N SER A 86 21.55 -4.99 4.13
CA SER A 86 21.99 -6.23 4.79
C SER A 86 23.15 -6.89 4.06
N GLN A 87 23.08 -7.02 2.73
CA GLN A 87 24.19 -7.58 1.94
C GLN A 87 25.46 -6.73 2.01
N THR A 88 25.32 -5.40 2.03
CA THR A 88 26.48 -4.50 2.10
C THR A 88 27.14 -4.59 3.47
N ASP A 89 26.35 -4.68 4.55
CA ASP A 89 26.85 -4.84 5.91
C ASP A 89 27.50 -6.21 6.13
N ASP A 90 26.90 -7.29 5.62
CA ASP A 90 27.50 -8.63 5.64
C ASP A 90 28.85 -8.67 4.91
N GLN A 91 28.96 -7.97 3.77
CA GLN A 91 30.21 -7.84 3.03
C GLN A 91 31.25 -7.01 3.77
N LEU A 92 30.87 -5.91 4.42
CA LEU A 92 31.77 -5.08 5.22
C LEU A 92 32.25 -5.83 6.47
N GLY A 93 31.35 -6.54 7.16
CA GLY A 93 31.67 -7.40 8.29
C GLY A 93 32.59 -8.57 7.91
N ALA A 94 32.38 -9.18 6.75
CA ALA A 94 33.26 -10.23 6.22
C ALA A 94 34.65 -9.73 5.83
N ASN A 95 34.81 -8.45 5.47
CA ASN A 95 36.11 -7.83 5.18
C ASN A 95 36.84 -7.31 6.43
N LEU A 96 36.14 -7.21 7.56
CA LEU A 96 36.70 -6.83 8.87
C LEU A 96 37.15 -8.05 9.70
N GLY A 97 36.99 -9.28 9.18
CA GLY A 97 37.44 -10.54 9.78
C GLY A 97 38.67 -11.15 9.11
#